data_AF-A0A150KGA3-F1
#
_entry.id   AF-A0A150KGA3-F1
#
_cell.length_a   1.000
_cell.length_b   1.000
_cell.length_c   1.000
_cell.angle_alpha   90.00
_cell.angle_beta   90.00
_cell.angle_gamma   90.00
#
_symmetry.space_group_name_H-M   'P 1'
#
loop_
_entity.id
_entity.type
_entity.pdbx_description
1 polymer ?
#
loop_
_entity_poly.entity_id
_entity_poly.type
_entity_poly.pdbx_seq_one_letter_code
_entity_poly.pdbx_strand_id
1 'polypeptide(L)'
;MADKTFGFKVSDELYEKVKMMIENSGSSSKEWFERAVALAEVQDLKEGSPDYKQDLSELEVHTTRIYELVANMIQRAHYIKEDALRELAEKLNSRELMISSLQADVKALQDRLSQLDAEAKQVISEKNELNKQLEEQRGVNVNNQALIQEYKDKIDTLSSLVNQYKDYATENTALKEEIANLKERFTAEKDTLLAEFEQKESHLKSSIEELKSTVRDQEDQIEKLTRENEEQKVNHVNELNRLTEAKDLAKERATLEIERKYQEKLQEIHEQYNEKIARLYEKFELKARNNAPQPQRQNNKK
;
A
#
# COMPACT_ATOMS: atom_id res chain seq x y z
N MET A 1 44.64 -138.35 -36.14
CA MET A 1 44.73 -139.67 -35.48
C MET A 1 43.96 -139.58 -34.17
N ALA A 2 43.49 -140.69 -33.58
CA ALA A 2 42.82 -140.63 -32.28
C ALA A 2 43.83 -140.31 -31.17
N ASP A 3 43.53 -139.31 -30.34
CA ASP A 3 44.36 -138.96 -29.19
C ASP A 3 44.42 -140.14 -28.22
N LYS A 4 45.64 -140.53 -27.81
CA LYS A 4 45.87 -141.60 -26.84
C LYS A 4 46.24 -140.99 -25.49
N THR A 5 45.55 -141.41 -24.43
CA THR A 5 45.89 -141.00 -23.07
C THR A 5 47.17 -141.70 -22.63
N PHE A 6 48.16 -140.92 -22.20
CA PHE A 6 49.44 -141.39 -21.67
C PHE A 6 49.66 -140.72 -20.32
N GLY A 7 50.01 -141.50 -19.30
CA GLY A 7 50.02 -141.04 -17.91
C GLY A 7 51.16 -141.63 -17.12
N PHE A 8 51.85 -140.78 -16.37
CA PHE A 8 52.99 -141.14 -15.52
C PHE A 8 52.67 -140.87 -14.05
N LYS A 9 53.25 -141.66 -13.16
CA LYS A 9 53.35 -141.30 -11.74
C LYS A 9 54.65 -140.50 -11.55
N VAL A 10 54.50 -139.23 -11.21
CA VAL A 10 55.59 -138.31 -10.87
C VAL A 10 55.54 -138.00 -9.36
N SER A 11 56.60 -137.41 -8.82
CA SER A 11 56.55 -136.84 -7.46
C SER A 11 55.68 -135.57 -7.42
N ASP A 12 55.09 -135.27 -6.27
CA ASP A 12 54.22 -134.10 -6.07
C ASP A 12 54.95 -132.78 -6.41
N GLU A 13 56.25 -132.69 -6.08
CA GLU A 13 57.10 -131.54 -6.42
C GLU A 13 57.26 -131.36 -7.94
N LEU A 14 57.43 -132.45 -8.69
CA LEU A 14 57.53 -132.38 -10.15
C LEU A 14 56.17 -132.07 -10.79
N TYR A 15 55.08 -132.60 -10.21
CA TYR A 15 53.72 -132.32 -10.65
C TYR A 15 53.38 -130.82 -10.56
N GLU A 16 53.57 -130.19 -9.40
CA GLU A 16 53.27 -128.77 -9.23
C GLU A 16 54.23 -127.87 -10.03
N LYS A 17 55.51 -128.25 -10.17
CA LYS A 17 56.45 -127.52 -11.03
C LYS A 17 56.04 -127.54 -12.50
N VAL A 18 55.63 -128.69 -13.03
CA VAL A 18 55.12 -128.82 -14.40
C VAL A 18 53.82 -128.06 -14.58
N LYS A 19 52.90 -128.14 -13.61
CA LYS A 19 51.62 -127.41 -13.63
C LYS A 19 51.81 -125.89 -13.68
N MET A 20 52.66 -125.31 -12.83
CA MET A 20 53.03 -123.89 -12.90
C MET A 20 53.69 -123.52 -14.25
N MET A 21 54.52 -124.39 -14.83
CA MET A 21 55.13 -124.14 -16.14
C MET A 21 54.11 -124.14 -17.28
N ILE A 22 53.09 -125.01 -17.22
CA ILE A 22 51.98 -125.01 -18.17
C ILE A 22 51.16 -123.73 -18.03
N GLU A 23 50.73 -123.38 -16.82
CA GLU A 23 49.93 -122.18 -16.53
C GLU A 23 50.65 -120.89 -16.98
N ASN A 24 51.93 -120.74 -16.64
CA ASN A 24 52.75 -119.59 -17.05
C ASN A 24 53.01 -119.54 -18.58
N SER A 25 52.91 -120.67 -19.30
CA SER A 25 53.08 -120.72 -20.75
C SER A 25 51.83 -120.31 -21.54
N GLY A 26 50.68 -120.14 -20.86
CA GLY A 26 49.39 -119.85 -21.49
C GLY A 26 48.90 -120.90 -22.51
N SER A 27 49.53 -122.08 -22.55
CA SER A 27 49.27 -123.15 -23.50
C SER A 27 48.58 -124.33 -22.81
N SER A 28 47.82 -125.16 -23.52
CA SER A 28 47.21 -126.35 -22.92
C SER A 28 48.28 -127.38 -22.52
N SER A 29 47.96 -128.26 -21.55
CA SER A 29 48.88 -129.33 -21.13
C SER A 29 49.31 -130.24 -22.28
N LYS A 30 48.46 -130.39 -23.31
CA LYS A 30 48.78 -131.13 -24.54
C LYS A 30 49.85 -130.41 -25.36
N GLU A 31 49.62 -129.15 -25.73
CA GLU A 31 50.56 -128.35 -26.53
C GLU A 31 51.89 -128.12 -25.80
N TRP A 32 51.85 -127.95 -24.48
CA TRP A 32 53.06 -127.85 -23.66
C TRP A 32 53.87 -129.15 -23.69
N PHE A 33 53.21 -130.31 -23.56
CA PHE A 33 53.87 -131.61 -23.63
C PHE A 33 54.40 -131.91 -25.04
N GLU A 34 53.66 -131.59 -26.09
CA GLU A 34 54.10 -131.71 -27.49
C GLU A 34 55.35 -130.84 -27.75
N ARG A 35 55.40 -129.61 -27.23
CA ARG A 35 56.61 -128.76 -27.29
C ARG A 35 57.78 -129.34 -26.48
N ALA A 36 57.52 -129.90 -25.30
CA ALA A 36 58.56 -130.52 -24.47
C ALA A 36 59.15 -131.78 -25.12
N VAL A 37 58.31 -132.59 -25.79
CA VAL A 37 58.76 -133.74 -26.60
C VAL A 37 59.57 -133.26 -27.80
N ALA A 38 59.11 -132.26 -28.56
CA ALA A 38 59.87 -131.72 -29.68
C ALA A 38 61.24 -131.13 -29.26
N LEU A 39 61.32 -130.50 -28.08
CA LEU A 39 62.58 -130.06 -27.48
C LEU A 39 63.51 -131.23 -27.13
N ALA A 40 62.96 -132.33 -26.59
CA ALA A 40 63.72 -133.55 -26.33
C ALA A 40 64.20 -134.22 -27.65
N GLU A 41 63.37 -134.27 -28.69
CA GLU A 41 63.76 -134.79 -30.01
C GLU A 41 64.88 -133.96 -30.65
N VAL A 42 64.86 -132.62 -30.50
CA VAL A 42 65.95 -131.74 -30.93
C VAL A 42 67.23 -131.99 -30.10
N GLN A 43 67.10 -132.25 -28.80
CA GLN A 43 68.22 -132.63 -27.93
C GLN A 43 68.83 -133.97 -28.37
N ASP A 44 68.00 -134.98 -28.67
CA ASP A 44 68.43 -136.31 -29.13
C ASP A 44 69.10 -136.23 -30.52
N LEU A 45 68.60 -135.39 -31.43
CA LEU A 45 69.24 -135.12 -32.73
C LEU A 45 70.64 -134.50 -32.58
N LYS A 46 70.83 -133.65 -31.56
CA LYS A 46 72.11 -132.99 -31.21
C LYS A 46 73.14 -133.96 -30.61
N GLU A 47 72.70 -135.11 -30.10
CA GLU A 47 73.56 -136.21 -29.65
C GLU A 47 73.79 -137.27 -30.74
N GLY A 48 72.78 -137.54 -31.58
CA GLY A 48 72.83 -138.56 -32.62
C GLY A 48 73.51 -138.17 -33.95
N SER A 49 73.61 -136.87 -34.27
CA SER A 49 74.23 -136.38 -35.52
C SER A 49 75.29 -135.31 -35.26
N PRO A 50 76.59 -135.67 -35.21
CA PRO A 50 77.68 -134.72 -34.92
C PRO A 50 77.73 -133.53 -35.89
N ASP A 51 77.42 -133.76 -37.17
CA ASP A 51 77.58 -132.79 -38.25
C ASP A 51 76.63 -131.57 -38.15
N TYR A 52 75.48 -131.72 -37.49
CA TYR A 52 74.47 -130.65 -37.33
C TYR A 52 74.45 -130.02 -35.93
N LYS A 53 75.33 -130.48 -35.02
CA LYS A 53 75.38 -130.02 -33.63
C LYS A 53 75.74 -128.53 -33.51
N GLN A 54 76.56 -128.02 -34.42
CA GLN A 54 76.88 -126.59 -34.50
C GLN A 54 75.66 -125.78 -34.93
N ASP A 55 75.04 -126.12 -36.06
CA ASP A 55 73.85 -125.43 -36.60
C ASP A 55 72.70 -125.35 -35.59
N LEU A 56 72.40 -126.45 -34.87
CA LEU A 56 71.39 -126.48 -33.81
C LEU A 56 71.75 -125.57 -32.62
N SER A 57 73.03 -125.46 -32.28
CA SER A 57 73.50 -124.58 -31.20
C SER A 57 73.46 -123.10 -31.61
N GLU A 58 73.79 -122.78 -32.87
CA GLU A 58 73.63 -121.44 -33.43
C GLU A 58 72.15 -121.03 -33.51
N LEU A 59 71.26 -121.97 -33.88
CA LEU A 59 69.81 -121.76 -33.87
C LEU A 59 69.26 -121.47 -32.46
N GLU A 60 69.71 -122.19 -31.42
CA GLU A 60 69.37 -121.92 -30.01
C GLU A 60 69.83 -120.52 -29.58
N VAL A 61 71.06 -120.12 -29.94
CA VAL A 61 71.62 -118.80 -29.62
C VAL A 61 70.83 -117.70 -30.32
N HIS A 62 70.53 -117.84 -31.61
CA HIS A 62 69.72 -116.89 -32.36
C HIS A 62 68.29 -116.78 -31.81
N THR A 63 67.67 -117.91 -31.47
CA THR A 63 66.32 -117.95 -30.89
C THR A 63 66.28 -117.27 -29.52
N THR A 64 67.27 -117.55 -28.65
CA THR A 64 67.43 -116.86 -27.36
C THR A 64 67.59 -115.36 -27.54
N ARG A 65 68.43 -114.95 -28.50
CA ARG A 65 68.65 -113.53 -28.81
C ARG A 65 67.41 -112.83 -29.35
N ILE A 66 66.57 -113.53 -30.13
CA ILE A 66 65.27 -113.02 -30.59
C ILE A 66 64.34 -112.81 -29.38
N TYR A 67 64.25 -113.77 -28.45
CA TYR A 67 63.46 -113.60 -27.23
C TYR A 67 63.92 -112.40 -26.38
N GLU A 68 65.24 -112.23 -26.19
CA GLU A 68 65.78 -111.06 -25.49
C GLU A 68 65.40 -109.74 -26.18
N LEU A 69 65.54 -109.65 -27.51
CA LEU A 69 65.20 -108.44 -28.26
C LEU A 69 63.70 -108.12 -28.17
N VAL A 70 62.83 -109.14 -28.30
CA VAL A 70 61.38 -108.98 -28.17
C VAL A 70 60.99 -108.55 -26.75
N ALA A 71 61.57 -109.16 -25.71
CA ALA A 71 61.33 -108.77 -24.32
C ALA A 71 61.76 -107.33 -24.03
N ASN A 72 62.94 -106.92 -24.50
CA ASN A 72 63.43 -105.54 -24.39
C ASN A 72 62.55 -104.55 -25.18
N MET A 73 62.04 -104.93 -26.36
CA MET A 73 61.10 -104.12 -27.14
C MET A 73 59.76 -103.95 -26.42
N ILE A 74 59.22 -105.01 -25.81
CA ILE A 74 57.99 -104.97 -25.02
C ILE A 74 58.16 -104.06 -23.81
N GLN A 75 59.26 -104.21 -23.05
CA GLN A 75 59.57 -103.32 -21.92
C GLN A 75 59.69 -101.86 -22.36
N ARG A 76 60.43 -101.58 -23.44
CA ARG A 76 60.57 -100.21 -23.98
C ARG A 76 59.23 -99.63 -24.42
N ALA A 77 58.38 -100.42 -25.08
CA ALA A 77 57.03 -100.01 -25.46
C ALA A 77 56.16 -99.73 -24.24
N HIS A 78 56.30 -100.51 -23.15
CA HIS A 78 55.59 -100.28 -21.90
C HIS A 78 56.03 -98.97 -21.23
N TYR A 79 57.33 -98.69 -21.14
CA TYR A 79 57.84 -97.43 -20.60
C TYR A 79 57.40 -96.21 -21.41
N ILE A 80 57.48 -96.27 -22.75
CA ILE A 80 57.01 -95.17 -23.62
C ILE A 80 55.50 -94.93 -23.43
N LYS A 81 54.71 -96.00 -23.30
CA LYS A 81 53.27 -95.91 -23.04
C LYS A 81 52.97 -95.30 -21.68
N GLU A 82 53.67 -95.71 -20.62
CA GLU A 82 53.48 -95.15 -19.27
C GLU A 82 53.87 -93.67 -19.20
N ASP A 83 54.97 -93.27 -19.83
CA ASP A 83 55.41 -91.88 -19.83
C ASP A 83 54.42 -90.98 -20.61
N ALA A 84 53.93 -91.45 -21.77
CA ALA A 84 52.90 -90.75 -22.54
C ALA A 84 51.56 -90.67 -21.79
N LEU A 85 51.17 -91.72 -21.05
CA LEU A 85 49.96 -91.70 -20.21
C LEU A 85 50.11 -90.73 -19.04
N ARG A 86 51.30 -90.65 -18.42
CA ARG A 86 51.62 -89.71 -17.34
C ARG A 86 51.58 -88.27 -17.82
N GLU A 87 52.25 -87.96 -18.93
CA GLU A 87 52.23 -86.61 -19.52
C GLU A 87 50.81 -86.18 -19.94
N LEU A 88 50.00 -87.11 -20.46
CA LEU A 88 48.60 -86.86 -20.78
C LEU A 88 47.76 -86.59 -19.52
N ALA A 89 47.96 -87.35 -18.44
CA ALA A 89 47.26 -87.15 -17.17
C ALA A 89 47.63 -85.80 -16.52
N GLU A 90 48.89 -85.41 -16.54
CA GLU A 90 49.36 -84.10 -16.06
C GLU A 90 48.74 -82.94 -16.87
N LYS A 91 48.73 -83.03 -18.20
CA LYS A 91 48.09 -82.05 -19.08
C LYS A 91 46.57 -81.98 -18.88
N LEU A 92 45.91 -83.11 -18.65
CA LEU A 92 44.47 -83.17 -18.42
C LEU A 92 44.12 -82.54 -17.07
N ASN A 93 44.83 -82.87 -16.00
CA ASN A 93 44.65 -82.26 -14.67
C ASN A 93 44.91 -80.74 -14.70
N SER A 94 45.95 -80.29 -15.40
CA SER A 94 46.24 -78.86 -15.61
C SER A 94 45.09 -78.13 -16.31
N ARG A 95 44.48 -78.74 -17.33
CA ARG A 95 43.29 -78.19 -18.00
C ARG A 95 42.06 -78.19 -17.10
N GLU A 96 41.84 -79.23 -16.31
CA GLU A 96 40.71 -79.33 -15.36
C GLU A 96 40.76 -78.20 -14.32
N LEU A 97 41.96 -77.92 -13.79
CA LEU A 97 42.21 -76.80 -12.88
C LEU A 97 41.98 -75.44 -13.57
N MET A 98 42.45 -75.27 -14.81
CA MET A 98 42.23 -74.03 -15.57
C MET A 98 40.74 -73.80 -15.89
N ILE A 99 40.00 -74.85 -16.27
CA ILE A 99 38.56 -74.80 -16.50
C ILE A 99 37.84 -74.42 -15.21
N SER A 100 38.20 -75.02 -14.08
CA SER A 100 37.63 -74.72 -12.76
C SER A 100 37.86 -73.27 -12.35
N SER A 101 39.07 -72.73 -12.58
CA SER A 101 39.39 -71.32 -12.33
C SER A 101 38.54 -70.39 -13.20
N LEU A 102 38.48 -70.65 -14.52
CA LEU A 102 37.71 -69.82 -15.44
C LEU A 102 36.21 -69.86 -15.16
N GLN A 103 35.67 -70.99 -14.70
CA GLN A 103 34.27 -71.10 -14.25
C GLN A 103 34.01 -70.27 -12.99
N ALA A 104 34.95 -70.25 -12.03
CA ALA A 104 34.85 -69.41 -10.85
C ALA A 104 34.91 -67.91 -11.21
N ASP A 105 35.84 -67.52 -12.10
CA ASP A 105 35.99 -66.15 -12.58
C ASP A 105 34.74 -65.66 -13.34
N VAL A 106 34.20 -66.48 -14.25
CA VAL A 106 32.95 -66.18 -14.98
C VAL A 106 31.80 -65.97 -14.01
N LYS A 107 31.66 -66.80 -12.98
CA LYS A 107 30.61 -66.65 -11.97
C LYS A 107 30.78 -65.36 -11.16
N ALA A 108 32.00 -65.08 -10.69
CA ALA A 108 32.30 -63.85 -9.94
C ALA A 108 32.03 -62.58 -10.77
N LEU A 109 32.32 -62.61 -12.09
CA LEU A 109 31.98 -61.53 -13.01
C LEU A 109 30.46 -61.39 -13.20
N GLN A 110 29.72 -62.49 -13.34
CA GLN A 110 28.24 -62.47 -13.45
C GLN A 110 27.57 -61.92 -12.20
N ASP A 111 28.03 -62.32 -11.01
CA ASP A 111 27.52 -61.83 -9.73
C ASP A 111 27.79 -60.31 -9.61
N ARG A 112 29.00 -59.85 -9.97
CA ARG A 112 29.35 -58.42 -9.93
C ARG A 112 28.62 -57.58 -10.97
N LEU A 113 28.35 -58.11 -12.16
CA LEU A 113 27.56 -57.44 -13.20
C LEU A 113 26.10 -57.28 -12.74
N SER A 114 25.54 -58.31 -12.09
CA SER A 114 24.21 -58.28 -11.49
C SER A 114 24.11 -57.25 -10.35
N GLN A 115 25.15 -57.14 -9.51
CA GLN A 115 25.23 -56.11 -8.47
C GLN A 115 25.27 -54.70 -9.08
N LEU A 116 26.11 -54.46 -10.09
CA LEU A 116 26.22 -53.16 -10.75
C LEU A 116 24.94 -52.73 -11.46
N ASP A 117 24.18 -53.66 -12.05
CA ASP A 117 22.86 -53.38 -12.64
C ASP A 117 21.82 -53.00 -11.56
N ALA A 118 21.85 -53.64 -10.39
CA ALA A 118 21.00 -53.25 -9.26
C ALA A 118 21.36 -51.85 -8.72
N GLU A 119 22.66 -51.57 -8.52
CA GLU A 119 23.16 -50.25 -8.11
C GLU A 119 22.79 -49.16 -9.14
N ALA A 120 22.94 -49.43 -10.43
CA ALA A 120 22.56 -48.49 -11.49
C ALA A 120 21.05 -48.19 -11.49
N LYS A 121 20.20 -49.21 -11.28
CA LYS A 121 18.74 -49.03 -11.15
C LYS A 121 18.37 -48.19 -9.92
N GLN A 122 19.04 -48.41 -8.79
CA GLN A 122 18.86 -47.60 -7.59
C GLN A 122 19.23 -46.14 -7.85
N VAL A 123 20.41 -45.86 -8.41
CA VAL A 123 20.86 -44.49 -8.72
C VAL A 123 19.93 -43.79 -9.71
N ILE A 124 19.38 -44.51 -10.70
CA ILE A 124 18.37 -43.95 -11.63
C ILE A 124 17.08 -43.58 -10.86
N SER A 125 16.63 -44.42 -9.93
CA SER A 125 15.45 -44.15 -9.10
C SER A 125 15.66 -42.92 -8.20
N GLU A 126 16.80 -42.84 -7.51
CA GLU A 126 17.17 -41.71 -6.64
C GLU A 126 17.29 -40.41 -7.44
N LYS A 127 17.90 -40.44 -8.63
CA LYS A 127 17.97 -39.29 -9.54
C LYS A 127 16.58 -38.79 -9.96
N ASN A 128 15.65 -39.70 -10.25
CA ASN A 128 14.30 -39.33 -10.67
C ASN A 128 13.52 -38.67 -9.52
N GLU A 129 13.65 -39.20 -8.30
CA GLU A 129 13.03 -38.61 -7.11
C GLU A 129 13.64 -37.24 -6.76
N LEU A 130 14.97 -37.09 -6.83
CA LEU A 130 15.65 -35.79 -6.66
C LEU A 130 15.21 -34.76 -7.71
N ASN A 131 15.03 -35.16 -8.97
CA ASN A 131 14.52 -34.28 -10.02
C ASN A 131 13.07 -33.84 -9.75
N LYS A 132 12.23 -34.74 -9.22
CA LYS A 132 10.85 -34.42 -8.85
C LYS A 132 10.81 -33.41 -7.70
N GLN A 133 11.61 -33.62 -6.66
CA GLN A 133 11.75 -32.68 -5.54
C GLN A 133 12.30 -31.31 -5.98
N LEU A 134 13.25 -31.28 -6.93
CA LEU A 134 13.78 -30.05 -7.51
C LEU A 134 12.67 -29.25 -8.22
N GLU A 135 11.81 -29.91 -8.98
CA GLU A 135 10.73 -29.26 -9.73
C GLU A 135 9.60 -28.78 -8.80
N GLU A 136 9.26 -29.55 -7.76
CA GLU A 136 8.37 -29.12 -6.68
C GLU A 136 8.91 -27.86 -5.98
N GLN A 137 10.21 -27.82 -5.64
CA GLN A 137 10.86 -26.64 -5.05
C GLN A 137 10.87 -25.43 -6.00
N ARG A 138 11.06 -25.63 -7.31
CA ARG A 138 10.95 -24.57 -8.32
C ARG A 138 9.53 -23.99 -8.36
N GLY A 139 8.51 -24.84 -8.36
CA GLY A 139 7.10 -24.41 -8.29
C GLY A 139 6.82 -23.56 -7.05
N VAL A 140 7.30 -23.97 -5.87
CA VAL A 140 7.20 -23.19 -4.63
C VAL A 140 7.94 -21.85 -4.75
N ASN A 141 9.13 -21.82 -5.37
CA ASN A 141 9.89 -20.58 -5.55
C ASN A 141 9.16 -19.58 -6.47
N VAL A 142 8.61 -20.05 -7.60
CA VAL A 142 7.78 -19.23 -8.50
C VAL A 142 6.56 -18.66 -7.78
N ASN A 143 5.84 -19.47 -7.01
CA ASN A 143 4.70 -19.01 -6.22
C ASN A 143 5.10 -17.96 -5.16
N ASN A 144 6.25 -18.15 -4.49
CA ASN A 144 6.78 -17.18 -3.54
C ASN A 144 7.18 -15.85 -4.22
N GLN A 145 7.73 -15.90 -5.44
CA GLN A 145 8.05 -14.69 -6.22
C GLN A 145 6.78 -13.92 -6.62
N ALA A 146 5.72 -14.62 -7.05
CA ALA A 146 4.44 -14.01 -7.35
C ALA A 146 3.83 -13.33 -6.11
N LEU A 147 3.82 -14.03 -4.96
CA LEU A 147 3.34 -13.49 -3.69
C LEU A 147 4.15 -12.27 -3.21
N ILE A 148 5.48 -12.27 -3.40
CA ILE A 148 6.33 -11.10 -3.11
C ILE A 148 5.96 -9.92 -4.00
N GLN A 149 5.61 -10.15 -5.28
CA GLN A 149 5.18 -9.08 -6.17
C GLN A 149 3.82 -8.50 -5.76
N GLU A 150 2.83 -9.36 -5.45
CA GLU A 150 1.54 -8.90 -4.92
C GLU A 150 1.68 -8.06 -3.64
N TYR A 151 2.58 -8.46 -2.73
CA TYR A 151 2.87 -7.67 -1.53
C TYR A 151 3.55 -6.33 -1.84
N LYS A 152 4.45 -6.25 -2.83
CA LYS A 152 5.02 -4.97 -3.27
C LYS A 152 3.94 -4.04 -3.82
N ASP A 153 3.15 -4.51 -4.78
CA ASP A 153 2.09 -3.72 -5.42
C ASP A 153 1.08 -3.19 -4.37
N LYS A 154 0.77 -4.01 -3.36
CA LYS A 154 -0.07 -3.63 -2.22
C LYS A 154 0.60 -2.62 -1.28
N ILE A 155 1.90 -2.76 -1.01
CA ILE A 155 2.68 -1.79 -0.20
C ILE A 155 2.77 -0.45 -0.93
N ASP A 156 2.99 -0.43 -2.24
CA ASP A 156 3.05 0.78 -3.05
C ASP A 156 1.69 1.50 -3.07
N THR A 157 0.60 0.73 -3.24
CA THR A 157 -0.77 1.26 -3.15
C THR A 157 -1.07 1.86 -1.77
N LEU A 158 -0.73 1.16 -0.69
CA LEU A 158 -0.90 1.66 0.68
C LEU A 158 -0.03 2.89 0.96
N SER A 159 1.19 2.94 0.44
CA SER A 159 2.11 4.08 0.60
C SER A 159 1.58 5.32 -0.12
N SER A 160 1.03 5.16 -1.33
CA SER A 160 0.32 6.22 -2.05
C SER A 160 -0.88 6.74 -1.26
N LEU A 161 -1.70 5.85 -0.71
CA LEU A 161 -2.87 6.21 0.10
C LEU A 161 -2.49 6.92 1.41
N VAL A 162 -1.42 6.49 2.08
CA VAL A 162 -0.89 7.14 3.29
C VAL A 162 -0.42 8.56 2.98
N ASN A 163 0.25 8.78 1.83
CA ASN A 163 0.63 10.13 1.41
C ASN A 163 -0.61 11.02 1.16
N GLN A 164 -1.63 10.52 0.46
CA GLN A 164 -2.88 11.27 0.26
C GLN A 164 -3.57 11.64 1.58
N TYR A 165 -3.63 10.72 2.55
CA TYR A 165 -4.17 11.02 3.89
C TYR A 165 -3.33 12.02 4.68
N LYS A 166 -2.00 12.03 4.49
CA LYS A 166 -1.12 13.04 5.08
C LYS A 166 -1.38 14.42 4.47
N ASP A 167 -1.55 14.49 3.16
CA ASP A 167 -1.87 15.74 2.46
C ASP A 167 -3.23 16.29 2.92
N TYR A 168 -4.27 15.45 2.97
CA TYR A 168 -5.57 15.83 3.54
C TYR A 168 -5.48 16.27 5.01
N ALA A 169 -4.61 15.66 5.82
CA ALA A 169 -4.40 16.10 7.19
C ALA A 169 -3.77 17.51 7.24
N THR A 170 -2.80 17.81 6.36
CA THR A 170 -2.19 19.15 6.27
C THR A 170 -3.17 20.21 5.77
N GLU A 171 -4.00 19.89 4.77
CA GLU A 171 -5.07 20.77 4.27
C GLU A 171 -6.12 21.04 5.36
N ASN A 172 -6.55 20.00 6.09
CA ASN A 172 -7.52 20.13 7.18
C ASN A 172 -6.98 20.98 8.34
N THR A 173 -5.68 20.90 8.65
CA THR A 173 -5.06 21.81 9.63
C THR A 173 -5.00 23.26 9.13
N ALA A 174 -4.61 23.49 7.86
CA ALA A 174 -4.59 24.83 7.28
C ALA A 174 -5.99 25.47 7.23
N LEU A 175 -7.01 24.72 6.81
CA LEU A 175 -8.41 25.18 6.81
C LEU A 175 -8.93 25.49 8.22
N LYS A 176 -8.50 24.75 9.25
CA LYS A 176 -8.85 25.05 10.65
C LYS A 176 -8.21 26.36 11.12
N GLU A 177 -6.96 26.63 10.76
CA GLU A 177 -6.30 27.90 11.04
C GLU A 177 -6.96 29.06 10.30
N GLU A 178 -7.31 28.88 9.02
CA GLU A 178 -8.04 29.90 8.24
C GLU A 178 -9.42 30.19 8.86
N ILE A 179 -10.18 29.17 9.25
CA ILE A 179 -11.46 29.33 9.95
C ILE A 179 -11.29 30.04 11.30
N ALA A 180 -10.21 29.77 12.04
CA ALA A 180 -9.91 30.47 13.30
C ALA A 180 -9.62 31.96 13.04
N ASN A 181 -8.74 32.26 12.09
CA ASN A 181 -8.38 33.62 11.67
C ASN A 181 -9.59 34.41 11.16
N LEU A 182 -10.46 33.80 10.36
CA LEU A 182 -11.70 34.42 9.87
C LEU A 182 -12.69 34.70 11.00
N LYS A 183 -12.83 33.79 11.97
CA LYS A 183 -13.66 34.02 13.16
C LYS A 183 -13.14 35.19 13.99
N GLU A 184 -11.84 35.25 14.24
CA GLU A 184 -11.20 36.33 15.00
C GLU A 184 -11.42 37.69 14.33
N ARG A 185 -11.18 37.77 13.00
CA ARG A 185 -11.46 38.98 12.21
C ARG A 185 -12.93 39.38 12.27
N PHE A 186 -13.85 38.44 12.09
CA PHE A 186 -15.28 38.70 12.17
C PHE A 186 -15.72 39.20 13.55
N THR A 187 -15.15 38.66 14.64
CA THR A 187 -15.41 39.18 15.99
C THR A 187 -14.86 40.61 16.17
N ALA A 188 -13.64 40.88 15.73
CA ALA A 188 -13.04 42.21 15.83
C ALA A 188 -13.80 43.27 15.00
N GLU A 189 -14.23 42.92 13.78
CA GLU A 189 -15.05 43.79 12.92
C GLU A 189 -16.43 44.06 13.54
N LYS A 190 -17.09 43.01 14.07
CA LYS A 190 -18.38 43.14 14.77
C LYS A 190 -18.26 44.05 16.00
N ASP A 191 -17.22 43.87 16.81
CA ASP A 191 -17.03 44.66 18.04
C ASP A 191 -16.67 46.12 17.70
N THR A 192 -15.91 46.35 16.63
CA THR A 192 -15.66 47.70 16.08
C THR A 192 -16.95 48.38 15.62
N LEU A 193 -17.80 47.66 14.87
CA LEU A 193 -19.08 48.18 14.38
C LEU A 193 -20.08 48.45 15.51
N LEU A 194 -20.07 47.64 16.57
CA LEU A 194 -20.84 47.91 17.79
C LEU A 194 -20.35 49.18 18.49
N ALA A 195 -19.04 49.36 18.67
CA ALA A 195 -18.48 50.58 19.27
C ALA A 195 -18.81 51.84 18.45
N GLU A 196 -18.74 51.77 17.10
CA GLU A 196 -19.19 52.86 16.22
C GLU A 196 -20.68 53.16 16.37
N PHE A 197 -21.51 52.13 16.54
CA PHE A 197 -22.96 52.29 16.71
C PHE A 197 -23.28 52.93 18.06
N GLU A 198 -22.68 52.47 19.15
CA GLU A 198 -22.79 53.05 20.49
C GLU A 198 -22.32 54.51 20.52
N GLN A 199 -21.22 54.84 19.83
CA GLN A 199 -20.75 56.21 19.69
C GLN A 199 -21.76 57.10 18.95
N LYS A 200 -22.31 56.62 17.82
CA LYS A 200 -23.35 57.34 17.06
C LYS A 200 -24.63 57.53 17.87
N GLU A 201 -25.05 56.51 18.62
CA GLU A 201 -26.22 56.59 19.51
C GLU A 201 -25.99 57.59 20.65
N SER A 202 -24.80 57.59 21.27
CA SER A 202 -24.43 58.56 22.30
C SER A 202 -24.41 59.99 21.75
N HIS A 203 -23.87 60.21 20.55
CA HIS A 203 -23.84 61.52 19.92
C HIS A 203 -25.26 62.02 19.59
N LEU A 204 -26.10 61.15 19.00
CA LEU A 204 -27.51 61.45 18.74
C LEU A 204 -28.28 61.80 20.02
N LYS A 205 -28.03 61.09 21.13
CA LYS A 205 -28.62 61.41 22.44
C LYS A 205 -28.20 62.79 22.94
N SER A 206 -26.92 63.17 22.80
CA SER A 206 -26.43 64.52 23.15
C SER A 206 -27.14 65.59 22.32
N SER A 207 -27.15 65.45 20.99
CA SER A 207 -27.80 66.41 20.09
C SER A 207 -29.31 66.53 20.32
N ILE A 208 -29.99 65.43 20.68
CA ILE A 208 -31.41 65.47 21.07
C ILE A 208 -31.60 66.29 22.36
N GLU A 209 -30.72 66.16 23.35
CA GLU A 209 -30.85 66.92 24.60
C GLU A 209 -30.46 68.40 24.44
N GLU A 210 -29.45 68.70 23.62
CA GLU A 210 -29.10 70.06 23.19
C GLU A 210 -30.26 70.74 22.45
N LEU A 211 -30.93 70.02 21.53
CA LEU A 211 -32.12 70.52 20.83
C LEU A 211 -33.28 70.75 21.79
N LYS A 212 -33.53 69.85 22.76
CA LYS A 212 -34.55 70.08 23.81
C LYS A 212 -34.24 71.31 24.66
N SER A 213 -32.98 71.53 25.05
CA SER A 213 -32.59 72.74 25.79
C SER A 213 -32.89 73.98 24.95
N THR A 214 -32.45 73.99 23.69
CA THR A 214 -32.68 75.09 22.75
C THR A 214 -34.17 75.36 22.55
N VAL A 215 -35.01 74.32 22.48
CA VAL A 215 -36.48 74.47 22.39
C VAL A 215 -37.04 75.10 23.66
N ARG A 216 -36.63 74.67 24.86
CA ARG A 216 -37.05 75.31 26.13
C ARG A 216 -36.63 76.77 26.20
N ASP A 217 -35.38 77.08 25.85
CA ASP A 217 -34.86 78.46 25.83
C ASP A 217 -35.67 79.34 24.85
N GLN A 218 -36.11 78.77 23.72
CA GLN A 218 -37.00 79.44 22.76
C GLN A 218 -38.43 79.58 23.28
N GLU A 219 -38.98 78.58 23.97
CA GLU A 219 -40.30 78.62 24.61
C GLU A 219 -40.34 79.72 25.69
N ASP A 220 -39.34 79.78 26.58
CA ASP A 220 -39.19 80.82 27.61
C ASP A 220 -39.06 82.22 26.98
N GLN A 221 -38.28 82.35 25.90
CA GLN A 221 -38.13 83.61 25.18
C GLN A 221 -39.42 84.05 24.47
N ILE A 222 -40.20 83.10 23.93
CA ILE A 222 -41.53 83.36 23.36
C ILE A 222 -42.50 83.79 24.46
N GLU A 223 -42.49 83.13 25.62
CA GLU A 223 -43.35 83.53 26.75
C GLU A 223 -43.00 84.96 27.22
N LYS A 224 -41.71 85.26 27.37
CA LYS A 224 -41.23 86.59 27.74
C LYS A 224 -41.68 87.67 26.74
N LEU A 225 -41.45 87.46 25.45
CA LEU A 225 -41.89 88.38 24.39
C LEU A 225 -43.41 88.52 24.34
N THR A 226 -44.15 87.46 24.67
CA THR A 226 -45.62 87.51 24.76
C THR A 226 -46.07 88.38 25.93
N ARG A 227 -45.44 88.27 27.11
CA ARG A 227 -45.70 89.15 28.26
C ARG A 227 -45.33 90.60 27.97
N GLU A 228 -44.15 90.86 27.40
CA GLU A 228 -43.70 92.22 27.00
C GLU A 228 -44.66 92.86 25.98
N ASN A 229 -45.17 92.09 25.01
CA ASN A 229 -46.15 92.57 24.02
C ASN A 229 -47.52 92.86 24.68
N GLU A 230 -47.97 92.04 25.62
CA GLU A 230 -49.23 92.30 26.35
C GLU A 230 -49.12 93.52 27.28
N GLU A 231 -47.98 93.71 27.96
CA GLU A 231 -47.69 94.95 28.70
C GLU A 231 -47.68 96.18 27.78
N GLN A 232 -47.08 96.08 26.59
CA GLN A 232 -47.12 97.15 25.58
C GLN A 232 -48.55 97.46 25.11
N LYS A 233 -49.39 96.45 24.86
CA LYS A 233 -50.82 96.68 24.54
C LYS A 233 -51.54 97.40 25.66
N VAL A 234 -51.37 96.97 26.91
CA VAL A 234 -51.98 97.64 28.08
C VAL A 234 -51.52 99.08 28.18
N ASN A 235 -50.22 99.35 27.99
CA ASN A 235 -49.66 100.71 27.97
C ASN A 235 -50.24 101.56 26.82
N HIS A 236 -50.33 101.02 25.60
CA HIS A 236 -50.93 101.72 24.46
C HIS A 236 -52.43 101.97 24.63
N VAL A 237 -53.18 101.06 25.26
CA VAL A 237 -54.58 101.27 25.63
C VAL A 237 -54.70 102.40 26.66
N ASN A 238 -53.85 102.41 27.69
CA ASN A 238 -53.81 103.48 28.69
C ASN A 238 -53.43 104.84 28.08
N GLU A 239 -52.51 104.86 27.11
CA GLU A 239 -52.09 106.07 26.41
C GLU A 239 -53.17 106.58 25.43
N LEU A 240 -53.87 105.68 24.73
CA LEU A 240 -55.07 105.98 23.95
C LEU A 240 -56.20 106.57 24.81
N ASN A 241 -56.42 106.01 26.01
CA ASN A 241 -57.39 106.55 26.95
C ASN A 241 -57.01 107.97 27.39
N ARG A 242 -55.74 108.21 27.79
CA ARG A 242 -55.23 109.55 28.12
C ARG A 242 -55.35 110.55 26.97
N LEU A 243 -55.05 110.12 25.73
CA LEU A 243 -55.21 110.95 24.54
C LEU A 243 -56.68 111.25 24.24
N THR A 244 -57.58 110.31 24.52
CA THR A 244 -59.03 110.49 24.38
C THR A 244 -59.56 111.46 25.43
N GLU A 245 -59.19 111.30 26.70
CA GLU A 245 -59.49 112.24 27.79
C GLU A 245 -58.96 113.65 27.48
N ALA A 246 -57.71 113.77 27.00
CA ALA A 246 -57.12 115.07 26.63
C ALA A 246 -57.82 115.71 25.42
N LYS A 247 -58.25 114.92 24.44
CA LYS A 247 -59.03 115.36 23.29
C LYS A 247 -60.44 115.82 23.71
N ASP A 248 -61.10 115.10 24.60
CA ASP A 248 -62.43 115.45 25.07
C ASP A 248 -62.39 116.71 25.95
N LEU A 249 -61.38 116.86 26.82
CA LEU A 249 -61.06 118.12 27.51
C LEU A 249 -60.79 119.28 26.54
N ALA A 250 -60.06 119.05 25.44
CA ALA A 250 -59.81 120.07 24.43
C ALA A 250 -61.09 120.46 23.67
N LYS A 251 -61.98 119.49 23.41
CA LYS A 251 -63.28 119.70 22.79
C LYS A 251 -64.23 120.47 23.71
N GLU A 252 -64.25 120.13 25.00
CA GLU A 252 -65.01 120.83 26.05
C GLU A 252 -64.53 122.28 26.20
N ARG A 253 -63.21 122.52 26.23
CA ARG A 253 -62.61 123.87 26.15
C ARG A 253 -63.03 124.63 24.89
N ALA A 254 -63.04 123.97 23.73
CA ALA A 254 -63.48 124.61 22.49
C ALA A 254 -64.98 124.94 22.50
N THR A 255 -65.82 124.13 23.14
CA THR A 255 -67.24 124.42 23.36
C THR A 255 -67.42 125.62 24.29
N LEU A 256 -66.70 125.67 25.42
CA LEU A 256 -66.67 126.83 26.32
C LEU A 256 -66.19 128.12 25.62
N GLU A 257 -65.18 128.03 24.75
CA GLU A 257 -64.70 129.16 23.95
C GLU A 257 -65.76 129.66 22.94
N ILE A 258 -66.57 128.75 22.38
CA ILE A 258 -67.72 129.09 21.52
C ILE A 258 -68.85 129.71 22.34
N GLU A 259 -69.19 129.16 23.51
CA GLU A 259 -70.17 129.73 24.43
C GLU A 259 -69.77 131.14 24.87
N ARG A 260 -68.48 131.36 25.19
CA ARG A 260 -67.95 132.68 25.54
C ARG A 260 -68.09 133.68 24.39
N LYS A 261 -67.80 133.27 23.15
CA LYS A 261 -68.00 134.10 21.95
C LYS A 261 -69.47 134.38 21.64
N TYR A 262 -70.38 133.46 21.98
CA TYR A 262 -71.81 133.71 21.91
C TYR A 262 -72.30 134.67 23.00
N GLN A 263 -71.74 134.59 24.23
CA GLN A 263 -71.98 135.58 25.29
C GLN A 263 -71.45 136.97 24.91
N GLU A 264 -70.22 137.07 24.38
CA GLU A 264 -69.65 138.32 23.87
C GLU A 264 -70.55 138.95 22.80
N LYS A 265 -71.05 138.16 21.83
CA LYS A 265 -72.05 138.64 20.85
C LYS A 265 -73.39 139.06 21.45
N LEU A 266 -73.87 138.36 22.47
CA LEU A 266 -75.09 138.73 23.20
C LEU A 266 -74.91 140.08 23.90
N GLN A 267 -73.75 140.30 24.50
CA GLN A 267 -73.37 141.56 25.14
C GLN A 267 -73.24 142.71 24.13
N GLU A 268 -72.62 142.45 22.98
CA GLU A 268 -72.49 143.40 21.86
C GLU A 268 -73.87 143.80 21.28
N ILE A 269 -74.82 142.87 21.19
CA ILE A 269 -76.22 143.16 20.82
C ILE A 269 -76.92 144.01 21.90
N HIS A 270 -76.69 143.72 23.19
CA HIS A 270 -77.22 144.54 24.28
C HIS A 270 -76.66 145.98 24.26
N GLU A 271 -75.38 146.18 23.96
CA GLU A 271 -74.78 147.50 23.78
C GLU A 271 -75.36 148.26 22.59
N GLN A 272 -75.56 147.60 21.44
CA GLN A 272 -76.21 148.22 20.27
C GLN A 272 -77.67 148.62 20.52
N TYR A 273 -78.39 147.89 21.38
CA TYR A 273 -79.73 148.29 21.83
C TYR A 273 -79.69 149.48 22.81
N ASN A 274 -78.71 149.53 23.72
CA ASN A 274 -78.53 150.67 24.63
C ASN A 274 -78.10 151.95 23.90
N GLU A 275 -77.23 151.87 22.89
CA GLU A 275 -76.89 153.02 22.02
C GLU A 275 -78.12 153.60 21.29
N LYS A 276 -79.03 152.74 20.81
CA LYS A 276 -80.30 153.19 20.21
C LYS A 276 -81.19 153.93 21.19
N ILE A 277 -81.17 153.55 22.48
CA ILE A 277 -81.91 154.26 23.53
C ILE A 277 -81.25 155.63 23.81
N ALA A 278 -79.92 155.70 23.92
CA ALA A 278 -79.21 156.96 24.15
C ALA A 278 -79.50 158.02 23.06
N ARG A 279 -79.44 157.64 21.77
CA ARG A 279 -79.70 158.54 20.63
C ARG A 279 -81.17 159.00 20.50
N LEU A 280 -82.10 158.39 21.24
CA LEU A 280 -83.50 158.84 21.32
C LEU A 280 -83.69 159.94 22.38
N TYR A 281 -82.91 159.95 23.47
CA TYR A 281 -82.99 160.98 24.52
C TYR A 281 -82.27 162.28 24.09
N GLU A 282 -81.12 162.18 23.41
CA GLU A 282 -80.36 163.34 22.94
C GLU A 282 -81.15 164.25 21.96
N LYS A 283 -82.15 163.68 21.26
CA LYS A 283 -83.07 164.42 20.38
C LYS A 283 -84.12 165.28 21.10
N PHE A 284 -84.26 165.18 22.42
CA PHE A 284 -85.32 165.86 23.18
C PHE A 284 -84.86 167.09 23.98
N GLU A 285 -83.60 167.19 24.40
CA GLU A 285 -83.18 168.21 25.39
C GLU A 285 -82.73 169.56 24.80
N LEU A 286 -82.35 169.64 23.53
CA LEU A 286 -81.76 170.85 22.92
C LEU A 286 -82.77 171.95 22.51
N LYS A 287 -83.93 172.05 23.19
CA LYS A 287 -85.06 172.91 22.76
C LYS A 287 -85.67 173.84 23.83
N ALA A 288 -84.97 174.20 24.93
CA ALA A 288 -85.50 175.18 25.90
C ALA A 288 -84.45 176.00 26.71
N ARG A 289 -84.58 177.35 26.68
CA ARG A 289 -84.04 178.39 27.61
C ARG A 289 -82.52 178.76 27.49
N ASN A 290 -82.04 180.01 27.55
CA ASN A 290 -82.63 181.36 27.85
C ASN A 290 -81.76 182.56 27.33
N ASN A 291 -82.37 183.76 27.20
CA ASN A 291 -81.80 185.14 26.98
C ASN A 291 -81.24 185.49 25.57
N ALA A 292 -81.42 186.68 24.95
CA ALA A 292 -82.02 187.98 25.34
C ALA A 292 -82.76 188.69 24.13
N PRO A 293 -83.61 189.73 24.33
CA PRO A 293 -84.65 190.25 23.38
C PRO A 293 -84.13 191.27 22.33
N GLN A 294 -84.83 191.82 21.30
CA GLN A 294 -86.23 191.86 20.74
C GLN A 294 -86.16 192.49 19.29
N PRO A 295 -87.24 192.79 18.50
CA PRO A 295 -88.69 192.47 18.55
C PRO A 295 -89.22 191.80 17.25
N GLN A 296 -90.55 191.90 17.00
CA GLN A 296 -91.30 191.63 15.74
C GLN A 296 -91.95 190.26 15.48
N ARG A 297 -92.89 190.29 14.52
CA ARG A 297 -94.00 189.35 14.27
C ARG A 297 -93.70 188.39 13.10
N GLN A 298 -94.38 187.24 13.14
CA GLN A 298 -94.57 186.27 12.05
C GLN A 298 -93.30 185.55 11.54
N ASN A 299 -93.56 184.36 10.96
CA ASN A 299 -92.59 183.35 10.47
C ASN A 299 -91.75 182.70 11.61
N ASN A 300 -91.54 181.37 11.65
CA ASN A 300 -91.91 180.24 10.78
C ASN A 300 -92.59 179.17 11.68
N LYS A 301 -93.73 178.51 11.36
CA LYS A 301 -94.44 178.22 10.10
C LYS A 301 -93.73 177.19 9.21
N LYS A 302 -94.45 176.09 8.94
CA LYS A 302 -94.17 174.99 8.00
C LYS A 302 -93.22 173.91 8.51
#